data_AF-W4GDU4-F1
#
_entry.id   AF-W4GDU4-F1
#
_cell.length_a   1.000
_cell.length_b   1.000
_cell.length_c   1.000
_cell.angle_alpha   90.00
_cell.angle_beta   90.00
_cell.angle_gamma   90.00
#
_symmetry.space_group_name_H-M   'P 1'
#
loop_
_entity.id
_entity.type
_entity.pdbx_description
1 polymer ?
#
loop_
_entity_poly.entity_id
_entity_poly.type
_entity_poly.pdbx_seq_one_letter_code
_entity_poly.pdbx_strand_id
1 'polypeptide(L)'
;MSQADKRRNWSYDEDIMLLIQVANDKPFAAEKGQVAKAWQTQAETLMESEQFTRVVDARKLLNRFTILVDEHRRFAVASAKLSGSDQEEQGKHMLLDDIVCLLDDIKATATTDKSNATADKSNAAADKDKIEQDGLIIRELAMQTMKRRSDKAPDGESSKKKPPVESRRTSLASAIEIESERERATREKELEFQRFKFESDLKHQQHGHEHL
;
A
#
# COMPACT_ATOMS: atom_id res chain seq x y z
N MET A 1 -41.12 0.93 35.70
CA MET A 1 -39.97 0.91 36.63
C MET A 1 -38.73 1.27 35.83
N SER A 2 -38.28 2.52 35.92
CA SER A 2 -37.01 2.97 35.31
C SER A 2 -35.88 2.47 36.18
N GLN A 3 -35.26 1.35 35.81
CA GLN A 3 -33.96 1.00 36.36
C GLN A 3 -32.95 1.86 35.64
N ALA A 4 -32.48 2.91 36.31
CA ALA A 4 -31.34 3.67 35.86
C ALA A 4 -30.17 2.70 35.61
N ASP A 5 -29.74 2.59 34.36
CA ASP A 5 -28.56 1.87 33.93
C ASP A 5 -27.32 2.45 34.63
N LYS A 6 -27.04 1.93 35.84
CA LYS A 6 -25.69 2.01 36.40
C LYS A 6 -24.76 1.47 35.32
N ARG A 7 -23.70 2.21 34.97
CA ARG A 7 -22.73 1.80 33.94
C ARG A 7 -22.30 0.36 34.19
N ARG A 8 -22.87 -0.58 33.44
CA ARG A 8 -22.55 -2.00 33.56
C ARG A 8 -21.20 -2.20 32.91
N ASN A 9 -20.18 -2.56 33.68
CA ASN A 9 -18.88 -2.94 33.12
C ASN A 9 -19.04 -4.14 32.19
N TRP A 10 -18.22 -4.22 31.15
CA TRP A 10 -18.18 -5.37 30.25
C TRP A 10 -17.75 -6.62 31.03
N SER A 11 -18.49 -7.72 30.87
CA SER A 11 -18.10 -9.01 31.43
C SER A 11 -17.07 -9.72 30.55
N TYR A 12 -16.41 -10.73 31.12
CA TYR A 12 -15.50 -11.59 30.36
C TYR A 12 -16.22 -12.29 29.19
N ASP A 13 -17.40 -12.86 29.43
CA ASP A 13 -18.20 -13.51 28.38
C ASP A 13 -18.60 -12.54 27.26
N GLU A 14 -19.00 -11.32 27.62
CA GLU A 14 -19.32 -10.26 26.64
C GLU A 14 -18.09 -9.89 25.79
N ASP A 15 -16.89 -9.84 26.39
CA ASP A 15 -15.64 -9.61 25.67
C ASP A 15 -15.29 -10.79 24.74
N ILE A 16 -15.44 -12.03 25.21
CA ILE A 16 -15.15 -13.22 24.40
C ILE A 16 -16.09 -13.29 23.20
N MET A 17 -17.40 -13.11 23.39
CA MET A 17 -18.36 -13.07 22.29
C MET A 17 -18.03 -11.98 21.28
N LEU A 18 -17.68 -10.78 21.76
CA LEU A 18 -17.22 -9.69 20.92
C LEU A 18 -15.98 -10.10 20.09
N LEU A 19 -14.96 -10.64 20.74
CA LEU A 19 -13.69 -10.99 20.09
C LEU A 19 -13.86 -12.13 19.08
N ILE A 20 -14.66 -13.15 19.40
CA ILE A 20 -15.00 -14.22 18.45
C ILE A 20 -15.65 -13.63 17.21
N GLN A 21 -16.64 -12.76 17.38
CA GLN A 21 -17.33 -12.15 16.23
C GLN A 21 -16.38 -11.24 15.43
N VAL A 22 -15.50 -10.49 16.10
CA VAL A 22 -14.49 -9.64 15.43
C VAL A 22 -13.50 -10.48 14.64
N ALA A 23 -13.07 -11.63 15.18
CA ALA A 23 -12.16 -12.54 14.49
C ALA A 23 -12.79 -13.16 13.23
N ASN A 24 -14.10 -13.44 13.27
CA ASN A 24 -14.85 -13.99 12.14
C ASN A 24 -15.10 -12.94 11.04
N ASP A 25 -15.67 -11.79 11.40
CA ASP A 25 -16.15 -10.79 10.42
C ASP A 25 -15.08 -9.76 10.02
N LYS A 26 -14.04 -9.61 10.84
CA LYS A 26 -12.90 -8.70 10.63
C LYS A 26 -13.34 -7.30 10.20
N PRO A 27 -14.20 -6.61 10.98
CA PRO A 27 -14.74 -5.29 10.62
C PRO A 27 -13.66 -4.22 10.41
N PHE A 28 -12.49 -4.39 11.04
CA PHE A 28 -11.32 -3.53 10.93
C PHE A 28 -10.57 -3.70 9.59
N ALA A 29 -10.79 -4.81 8.89
CA ALA A 29 -10.21 -5.11 7.58
C ALA A 29 -11.14 -4.76 6.41
N ALA A 30 -12.31 -4.18 6.70
CA ALA A 30 -13.27 -3.78 5.68
C ALA A 30 -12.67 -2.73 4.73
N GLU A 31 -13.17 -2.70 3.49
CA GLU A 31 -12.74 -1.74 2.47
C GLU A 31 -12.83 -0.29 2.97
N LYS A 32 -11.99 0.58 2.39
CA LYS A 32 -11.94 2.00 2.76
C LYS A 32 -13.32 2.63 2.61
N GLY A 33 -13.85 3.17 3.71
CA GLY A 33 -15.18 3.78 3.79
C GLY A 33 -16.29 2.82 4.22
N GLN A 34 -16.04 1.51 4.28
CA GLN A 34 -17.00 0.49 4.74
C GLN A 34 -16.81 0.10 6.20
N VAL A 35 -15.69 0.45 6.83
CA VAL A 35 -15.38 0.10 8.23
C VAL A 35 -16.51 0.46 9.19
N ALA A 36 -17.08 1.67 9.11
CA ALA A 36 -18.17 2.08 9.99
C ALA A 36 -19.43 1.20 9.82
N LYS A 37 -19.73 0.80 8.59
CA LYS A 37 -20.85 -0.09 8.27
C LYS A 37 -20.58 -1.51 8.79
N ALA A 38 -19.35 -2.00 8.63
CA ALA A 38 -18.97 -3.32 9.13
C ALA A 38 -19.12 -3.43 10.66
N TRP A 39 -18.69 -2.40 11.40
CA TRP A 39 -18.90 -2.34 12.85
C TRP A 39 -20.37 -2.23 13.25
N GLN A 40 -21.20 -1.57 12.44
CA GLN A 40 -22.65 -1.48 12.66
C GLN A 40 -23.33 -2.84 12.45
N THR A 41 -23.03 -3.52 11.34
CA THR A 41 -23.52 -4.87 11.06
C THR A 41 -23.12 -5.83 12.17
N GLN A 42 -21.88 -5.74 12.67
CA GLN A 42 -21.46 -6.60 13.76
C GLN A 42 -22.19 -6.32 15.09
N ALA A 43 -22.48 -5.05 15.39
CA ALA A 43 -23.30 -4.70 16.55
C ALA A 43 -24.71 -5.30 16.42
N GLU A 44 -25.30 -5.27 15.22
CA GLU A 44 -26.60 -5.90 14.94
C GLU A 44 -26.54 -7.42 15.13
N THR A 45 -25.53 -8.10 14.58
CA THR A 45 -25.36 -9.56 14.77
C THR A 45 -25.23 -9.95 16.24
N LEU A 46 -24.48 -9.18 17.03
CA LEU A 46 -24.38 -9.43 18.47
C LEU A 46 -25.71 -9.18 19.17
N MET A 47 -26.47 -8.16 18.78
CA MET A 47 -27.80 -7.86 19.34
C MET A 47 -28.86 -8.92 18.99
N GLU A 48 -28.68 -9.66 17.89
CA GLU A 48 -29.54 -10.78 17.50
C GLU A 48 -29.22 -12.07 18.27
N SER A 49 -28.05 -12.15 18.91
CA SER A 49 -27.67 -13.31 19.71
C SER A 49 -28.39 -13.33 21.05
N GLU A 50 -29.15 -14.40 21.33
CA GLU A 50 -29.85 -14.58 22.61
C GLU A 50 -28.90 -14.63 23.83
N GLN A 51 -27.63 -14.97 23.61
CA GLN A 51 -26.61 -15.07 24.65
C GLN A 51 -25.97 -13.72 24.98
N PHE A 52 -26.11 -12.72 24.10
CA PHE A 52 -25.52 -11.40 24.28
C PHE A 52 -26.54 -10.43 24.87
N THR A 53 -26.46 -10.21 26.18
CA THR A 53 -27.49 -9.45 26.91
C THR A 53 -27.26 -7.93 26.96
N ARG A 54 -26.21 -7.41 26.30
CA ARG A 54 -25.84 -6.00 26.36
C ARG A 54 -26.34 -5.25 25.13
N VAL A 55 -26.95 -4.08 25.36
CA VAL A 55 -27.33 -3.17 24.27
C VAL A 55 -26.12 -2.38 23.78
N VAL A 56 -25.68 -2.67 22.56
CA VAL A 56 -24.49 -2.07 21.92
C VAL A 56 -24.82 -1.38 20.60
N ASP A 57 -23.97 -0.44 20.22
CA ASP A 57 -23.93 0.18 18.90
C ASP A 57 -22.49 0.08 18.35
N ALA A 58 -22.30 0.39 17.06
CA ALA A 58 -20.98 0.34 16.43
C ALA A 58 -19.90 1.08 17.22
N ARG A 59 -20.23 2.24 17.80
CA ARG A 59 -19.28 3.07 18.53
C ARG A 59 -18.87 2.44 19.86
N LYS A 60 -19.82 1.89 20.62
CA LYS A 60 -19.55 1.16 21.87
C LYS A 60 -18.69 -0.07 21.61
N LEU A 61 -18.99 -0.80 20.52
CA LEU A 61 -18.25 -1.99 20.12
C LEU A 61 -16.80 -1.66 19.77
N LEU A 62 -16.61 -0.67 18.90
CA LEU A 62 -15.29 -0.20 18.48
C LEU A 62 -14.48 0.33 19.67
N ASN A 63 -15.10 1.09 20.56
CA ASN A 63 -14.43 1.60 21.75
C ASN A 63 -13.99 0.45 22.68
N ARG A 64 -14.86 -0.54 22.91
CA ARG A 64 -14.48 -1.71 23.72
C ARG A 64 -13.36 -2.50 23.06
N PHE A 65 -13.48 -2.77 21.77
CA PHE A 65 -12.45 -3.46 20.99
C PHE A 65 -11.09 -2.77 21.10
N THR A 66 -11.05 -1.44 20.95
CA THR A 66 -9.81 -0.65 21.04
C THR A 66 -9.17 -0.78 22.42
N ILE A 67 -9.98 -0.69 23.48
CA ILE A 67 -9.51 -0.87 24.87
C ILE A 67 -8.90 -2.26 25.05
N LEU A 68 -9.56 -3.32 24.55
CA LEU A 68 -9.07 -4.70 24.67
C LEU A 68 -7.75 -4.93 23.95
N VAL A 69 -7.61 -4.37 22.74
CA VAL A 69 -6.35 -4.43 21.98
C VAL A 69 -5.24 -3.70 22.72
N ASP A 70 -5.50 -2.51 23.28
CA ASP A 70 -4.53 -1.74 24.03
C ASP A 70 -4.10 -2.44 25.33
N GLU A 71 -5.06 -2.99 26.07
CA GLU A 71 -4.82 -3.79 27.28
C GLU A 71 -3.95 -5.01 26.95
N HIS A 72 -4.27 -5.73 25.88
CA HIS A 72 -3.50 -6.89 25.45
C HIS A 72 -2.08 -6.53 25.01
N ARG A 73 -1.88 -5.44 24.25
CA ARG A 73 -0.52 -5.01 23.88
C ARG A 73 0.32 -4.64 25.09
N ARG A 74 -0.27 -4.00 26.10
CA ARG A 74 0.41 -3.71 27.38
C ARG A 74 0.73 -4.99 28.14
N PHE A 75 -0.21 -5.93 28.16
CA PHE A 75 -0.01 -7.24 28.75
C PHE A 75 1.14 -7.99 28.08
N ALA A 76 1.15 -8.12 26.75
CA ALA A 76 2.21 -8.81 26.00
C ALA A 76 3.61 -8.25 26.30
N VAL A 77 3.74 -6.92 26.44
CA VAL A 77 5.00 -6.26 26.83
C VAL A 77 5.37 -6.55 28.30
N ALA A 78 4.39 -6.69 29.18
CA ALA A 78 4.60 -6.97 30.60
C ALA A 78 4.85 -8.46 30.88
N SER A 79 4.13 -9.37 30.22
CA SER A 79 4.27 -10.82 30.34
C SER A 79 5.56 -11.33 29.70
N ALA A 80 6.09 -10.65 28.67
CA ALA A 80 7.46 -10.86 28.22
C ALA A 80 8.51 -10.66 29.33
N LYS A 81 8.14 -10.03 30.45
CA LYS A 81 9.00 -9.77 31.63
C LYS A 81 8.65 -10.63 32.84
N LEU A 82 7.52 -11.34 32.85
CA LEU A 82 6.98 -12.09 34.00
C LEU A 82 6.33 -13.40 33.54
N SER A 83 6.74 -14.53 34.11
CA SER A 83 6.16 -15.85 33.80
C SER A 83 4.96 -16.16 34.70
N GLY A 84 3.76 -16.19 34.12
CA GLY A 84 2.54 -16.65 34.77
C GLY A 84 1.30 -15.96 34.20
N SER A 85 0.38 -16.74 33.62
CA SER A 85 -0.94 -16.26 33.14
C SER A 85 -2.04 -17.20 33.61
N ASP A 86 -3.18 -16.66 34.02
CA ASP A 86 -4.35 -17.43 34.42
C ASP A 86 -5.08 -18.04 33.21
N GLN A 87 -5.67 -19.22 33.38
CA GLN A 87 -6.28 -20.00 32.29
C GLN A 87 -7.51 -19.32 31.64
N GLU A 88 -8.29 -18.53 32.41
CA GLU A 88 -9.43 -17.77 31.87
C GLU A 88 -8.95 -16.60 31.00
N GLU A 89 -7.86 -15.91 31.39
CA GLU A 89 -7.27 -14.90 30.52
C GLU A 89 -6.68 -15.50 29.25
N GLN A 90 -6.20 -16.76 29.30
CA GLN A 90 -5.55 -17.42 28.17
C GLN A 90 -6.41 -17.43 26.90
N GLY A 91 -7.70 -17.79 26.99
CA GLY A 91 -8.59 -17.84 25.81
C GLY A 91 -8.78 -16.46 25.17
N LYS A 92 -8.93 -15.42 26.00
CA LYS A 92 -9.05 -14.03 25.55
C LYS A 92 -7.75 -13.54 24.91
N HIS A 93 -6.59 -13.88 25.49
CA HIS A 93 -5.29 -13.51 24.93
C HIS A 93 -5.03 -14.20 23.60
N MET A 94 -5.36 -15.48 23.44
CA MET A 94 -5.21 -16.18 22.16
C MET A 94 -5.98 -15.51 21.02
N LEU A 95 -7.25 -15.15 21.25
CA LEU A 95 -8.04 -14.41 20.25
C LEU A 95 -7.43 -13.04 19.92
N LEU A 96 -6.92 -12.35 20.95
CA LEU A 96 -6.31 -11.04 20.78
C LEU A 96 -4.95 -11.11 20.07
N ASP A 97 -4.15 -12.17 20.28
CA ASP A 97 -2.90 -12.41 19.55
C ASP A 97 -3.18 -12.49 18.04
N ASP A 98 -4.14 -13.32 17.64
CA ASP A 98 -4.54 -13.51 16.23
C ASP A 98 -5.06 -12.20 15.61
N ILE A 99 -5.93 -11.48 16.32
CA ILE A 99 -6.48 -10.21 15.83
C ILE A 99 -5.41 -9.13 15.74
N VAL A 100 -4.51 -9.03 16.72
CA VAL A 100 -3.41 -8.05 16.73
C VAL A 100 -2.45 -8.31 15.59
N CYS A 101 -2.12 -9.58 15.31
CA CYS A 101 -1.32 -9.99 14.17
C CYS A 101 -1.93 -9.46 12.85
N LEU A 102 -3.22 -9.72 12.63
CA LEU A 102 -3.94 -9.23 11.44
C LEU A 102 -3.98 -7.70 11.35
N LEU A 103 -4.16 -7.00 12.49
CA LEU A 103 -4.15 -5.54 12.51
C LEU A 103 -2.80 -4.97 12.08
N ASP A 104 -1.70 -5.61 12.49
CA ASP A 104 -0.36 -5.14 12.15
C ASP A 104 0.02 -5.47 10.70
N ASP A 105 -0.44 -6.61 10.16
CA ASP A 105 -0.34 -6.93 8.73
C ASP A 105 -1.08 -5.91 7.84
N ILE A 106 -2.30 -5.53 8.23
CA ILE A 106 -3.09 -4.52 7.50
C ILE A 106 -2.40 -3.16 7.53
N LYS A 107 -1.78 -2.79 8.66
CA LYS A 107 -1.00 -1.55 8.73
C LYS A 107 0.25 -1.63 7.85
N ALA A 108 0.96 -2.75 7.86
CA ALA A 108 2.17 -2.94 7.07
C ALA A 108 1.87 -2.86 5.55
N THR A 109 0.83 -3.52 5.08
CA THR A 109 0.38 -3.44 3.68
C THR A 109 -0.04 -2.02 3.30
N ALA A 110 -0.82 -1.33 4.15
CA ALA A 110 -1.21 0.05 3.92
C ALA A 110 -0.02 1.04 3.90
N THR A 111 1.07 0.76 4.62
CA THR A 111 2.30 1.55 4.54
C THR A 111 3.09 1.30 3.26
N THR A 112 3.19 0.05 2.83
CA THR A 112 3.87 -0.34 1.58
C THR A 112 3.16 0.24 0.35
N ASP A 113 1.83 0.21 0.34
CA ASP A 113 1.03 0.79 -0.75
C ASP A 113 1.19 2.32 -0.81
N LYS A 114 1.30 2.98 0.36
CA LYS A 114 1.58 4.43 0.40
C LYS A 114 2.98 4.74 -0.11
N SER A 115 4.01 3.97 0.28
CA SER A 115 5.37 4.20 -0.21
C SER A 115 5.47 3.97 -1.72
N ASN A 116 4.80 2.95 -2.25
CA ASN A 116 4.74 2.70 -3.69
C ASN A 116 3.97 3.81 -4.42
N ALA A 117 2.82 4.25 -3.91
CA ALA A 117 2.06 5.36 -4.49
C ALA A 117 2.83 6.70 -4.46
N THR A 118 3.69 6.93 -3.46
CA THR A 118 4.57 8.11 -3.44
C THR A 118 5.72 7.99 -4.44
N ALA A 119 6.28 6.79 -4.63
CA ALA A 119 7.33 6.53 -5.61
C ALA A 119 6.80 6.71 -7.05
N ASP A 120 5.59 6.22 -7.35
CA ASP A 120 4.92 6.41 -8.63
C ASP A 120 4.61 7.88 -8.91
N LYS A 121 4.19 8.65 -7.90
CA LYS A 121 3.98 10.10 -8.05
C LYS A 121 5.27 10.86 -8.28
N SER A 122 6.38 10.49 -7.62
CA SER A 122 7.67 11.13 -7.88
C SER A 122 8.21 10.81 -9.28
N ASN A 123 8.01 9.59 -9.77
CA ASN A 123 8.40 9.21 -11.13
C ASN A 123 7.53 9.92 -12.18
N ALA A 124 6.21 10.01 -11.98
CA ALA A 124 5.32 10.72 -12.88
C ALA A 124 5.56 12.25 -12.92
N ALA A 125 5.99 12.85 -11.80
CA ALA A 125 6.38 14.25 -11.75
C ALA A 125 7.70 14.50 -12.51
N ALA A 126 8.68 13.61 -12.35
CA ALA A 126 9.95 13.70 -13.07
C ALA A 126 9.79 13.56 -14.60
N ASP A 127 8.89 12.67 -15.05
CA ASP A 127 8.60 12.51 -16.49
C ASP A 127 7.94 13.75 -17.10
N LYS A 128 7.04 14.42 -16.36
CA LYS A 128 6.37 15.63 -16.86
C LYS A 128 7.35 16.81 -17.04
N ASP A 129 8.24 17.02 -16.08
CA ASP A 129 9.26 18.07 -16.16
C ASP A 129 10.24 17.83 -17.33
N LYS A 130 10.57 16.57 -17.60
CA LYS A 130 11.44 16.18 -18.71
C LYS A 130 10.78 16.41 -20.08
N ILE A 131 9.49 16.08 -20.21
CA ILE A 131 8.71 16.31 -21.44
C ILE A 131 8.58 17.82 -21.73
N GLU A 132 8.36 18.65 -20.71
CA GLU A 132 8.29 20.11 -20.87
C GLU A 132 9.64 20.71 -21.29
N GLN A 133 10.75 20.26 -20.71
CA GLN A 133 12.10 20.68 -21.15
C GLN A 133 12.42 20.24 -22.57
N ASP A 134 12.13 18.98 -22.93
CA ASP A 134 12.39 18.44 -24.27
C ASP A 134 11.56 19.21 -25.34
N GLY A 135 10.33 19.61 -25.01
CA GLY A 135 9.49 20.45 -25.87
C GLY A 135 10.03 21.87 -26.12
N LEU A 136 10.66 22.49 -25.12
CA LEU A 136 11.29 23.81 -25.26
C LEU A 136 12.49 23.78 -26.19
N ILE A 137 13.33 22.74 -26.08
CA ILE A 137 14.50 22.54 -26.94
C ILE A 137 14.07 22.37 -28.40
N ILE A 138 13.03 21.60 -28.68
CA ILE A 138 12.50 21.41 -30.05
C ILE A 138 11.97 22.73 -30.62
N ARG A 139 11.26 23.53 -29.83
CA ARG A 139 10.74 24.85 -30.25
C ARG A 139 11.89 25.82 -30.58
N GLU A 140 12.92 25.87 -29.74
CA GLU A 140 14.12 26.68 -29.96
C GLU A 140 14.86 26.25 -31.24
N LEU A 141 15.07 24.94 -31.43
CA LEU A 141 15.70 24.40 -32.63
C LEU A 141 14.92 24.77 -33.90
N ALA A 142 13.59 24.68 -33.85
CA ALA A 142 12.72 25.05 -34.96
C ALA A 142 12.82 26.56 -35.29
N MET A 143 12.82 27.42 -34.29
CA MET A 143 12.97 28.87 -34.48
C MET A 143 14.33 29.27 -35.07
N GLN A 144 15.42 28.59 -34.67
CA GLN A 144 16.75 28.84 -35.23
C GLN A 144 16.86 28.40 -36.70
N THR A 145 16.16 27.34 -37.12
CA THR A 145 16.13 26.94 -38.54
C THR A 145 15.35 27.91 -39.44
N MET A 146 14.39 28.66 -38.88
CA MET A 146 13.65 29.70 -39.62
C MET A 146 14.43 31.01 -39.73
N LYS A 147 15.21 31.37 -38.71
CA LYS A 147 15.98 32.63 -38.71
C LYS A 147 17.13 32.66 -39.74
N ARG A 148 17.56 31.51 -40.27
CA ARG A 148 18.56 31.42 -41.35
C ARG A 148 18.00 31.70 -42.76
N ARG A 149 16.71 32.03 -42.92
CA ARG A 149 16.10 32.37 -44.22
C ARG A 149 15.73 33.84 -44.41
N SER A 150 16.00 34.72 -43.44
CA SER A 150 15.56 36.12 -43.47
C SER A 150 16.69 37.13 -43.74
N ASP A 151 17.64 36.81 -44.61
CA ASP A 151 18.53 37.82 -45.20
C ASP A 151 18.95 37.41 -46.62
N LYS A 152 18.05 37.67 -47.58
CA LYS A 152 18.31 38.15 -48.96
C LYS A 152 17.05 37.95 -49.82
N ALA A 153 16.47 39.06 -50.28
CA ALA A 153 15.81 39.08 -51.60
C ALA A 153 16.92 38.97 -52.68
N PRO A 154 16.68 38.38 -53.88
CA PRO A 154 15.72 38.91 -54.86
C PRO A 154 14.89 37.86 -55.64
N ASP A 155 13.83 38.39 -56.25
CA ASP A 155 13.15 38.08 -57.54
C ASP A 155 13.22 36.67 -58.18
N GLY A 156 12.08 36.24 -58.76
CA GLY A 156 12.03 35.22 -59.81
C GLY A 156 11.36 33.87 -59.52
N GLU A 157 10.09 33.76 -59.91
CA GLU A 157 9.49 32.65 -60.68
C GLU A 157 9.46 31.17 -60.18
N SER A 158 8.23 30.73 -59.90
CA SER A 158 7.56 29.44 -60.15
C SER A 158 8.17 28.05 -59.80
N SER A 159 7.37 27.31 -59.01
CA SER A 159 6.96 25.90 -59.18
C SER A 159 7.95 24.70 -59.04
N LYS A 160 7.71 23.95 -57.94
CA LYS A 160 7.57 22.49 -57.80
C LYS A 160 8.74 21.55 -58.21
N LYS A 161 9.30 20.84 -57.21
CA LYS A 161 9.12 19.38 -56.92
C LYS A 161 10.19 18.89 -55.92
N LYS A 162 9.77 18.17 -54.86
CA LYS A 162 10.63 17.33 -54.00
C LYS A 162 10.31 15.85 -54.26
N PRO A 163 11.31 14.96 -54.27
CA PRO A 163 11.19 13.64 -53.61
C PRO A 163 12.49 13.21 -52.89
N PRO A 164 12.54 12.09 -52.14
CA PRO A 164 11.51 11.47 -51.32
C PRO A 164 11.96 11.25 -49.85
N VAL A 165 10.97 10.83 -49.06
CA VAL A 165 10.90 10.70 -47.60
C VAL A 165 11.48 9.35 -47.14
N GLU A 166 12.77 9.08 -47.37
CA GLU A 166 13.37 7.79 -46.95
C GLU A 166 14.24 7.91 -45.69
N SER A 167 14.98 9.01 -45.53
CA SER A 167 15.96 9.16 -44.43
C SER A 167 15.37 9.35 -43.02
N ARG A 168 14.06 9.58 -42.88
CA ARG A 168 13.44 9.85 -41.56
C ARG A 168 12.93 8.60 -40.84
N ARG A 169 12.66 7.51 -41.58
CA ARG A 169 12.15 6.26 -41.00
C ARG A 169 13.24 5.45 -40.30
N THR A 170 14.47 5.48 -40.83
CA THR A 170 15.64 4.82 -40.23
C THR A 170 16.05 5.42 -38.88
N SER A 171 15.91 6.75 -38.73
CA SER A 171 16.28 7.44 -37.49
C SER A 171 15.36 7.15 -36.30
N LEU A 172 14.06 6.92 -36.54
CA LEU A 172 13.12 6.61 -35.45
C LEU A 172 13.23 5.15 -35.00
N ALA A 173 13.40 4.22 -35.96
CA ALA A 173 13.60 2.81 -35.64
C ALA A 173 14.87 2.60 -34.79
N SER A 174 15.97 3.27 -35.14
CA SER A 174 17.20 3.20 -34.36
C SER A 174 17.07 3.80 -32.96
N ALA A 175 16.28 4.86 -32.79
CA ALA A 175 16.00 5.42 -31.47
C ALA A 175 15.20 4.46 -30.57
N ILE A 176 14.21 3.76 -31.14
CA ILE A 176 13.39 2.76 -30.44
C ILE A 176 14.25 1.54 -30.04
N GLU A 177 15.16 1.11 -30.91
CA GLU A 177 16.09 0.01 -30.60
C GLU A 177 17.02 0.37 -29.44
N ILE A 178 17.59 1.59 -29.44
CA ILE A 178 18.47 2.08 -28.36
C ILE A 178 17.70 2.20 -27.05
N GLU A 179 16.45 2.68 -27.08
CA GLU A 179 15.60 2.77 -25.89
C GLU A 179 15.24 1.38 -25.35
N SER A 180 14.88 0.45 -26.23
CA SER A 180 14.58 -0.94 -25.88
C SER A 180 15.79 -1.67 -25.29
N GLU A 181 17.00 -1.42 -25.80
CA GLU A 181 18.24 -1.97 -25.25
C GLU A 181 18.53 -1.43 -23.85
N ARG A 182 18.29 -0.13 -23.63
CA ARG A 182 18.45 0.49 -22.29
C ARG A 182 17.45 -0.06 -21.29
N GLU A 183 16.20 -0.24 -21.68
CA GLU A 183 15.16 -0.83 -20.83
C GLU A 183 15.48 -2.30 -20.48
N ARG A 184 16.03 -3.07 -21.42
CA ARG A 184 16.50 -4.43 -21.13
C ARG A 184 17.67 -4.43 -20.16
N ALA A 185 18.64 -3.54 -20.35
CA ALA A 185 19.81 -3.45 -19.47
C ALA A 185 19.45 -3.05 -18.03
N THR A 186 18.48 -2.15 -17.83
CA THR A 186 18.01 -1.79 -16.49
C THR A 186 17.26 -2.94 -15.84
N ARG A 187 16.38 -3.62 -16.58
CA ARG A 187 15.64 -4.79 -16.09
C ARG A 187 16.56 -5.95 -15.74
N GLU A 188 17.62 -6.17 -16.51
CA GLU A 188 18.62 -7.20 -16.23
C GLU A 188 19.37 -6.92 -14.93
N LYS A 189 19.82 -5.68 -14.69
CA LYS A 189 20.47 -5.31 -13.43
C LYS A 189 19.56 -5.44 -12.22
N GLU A 190 18.27 -5.14 -12.36
CA GLU A 190 17.28 -5.34 -11.30
C GLU A 190 17.13 -6.83 -10.98
N LEU A 191 17.04 -7.68 -12.00
CA LEU A 191 16.98 -9.13 -11.82
C LEU A 191 18.25 -9.70 -11.19
N GLU A 192 19.42 -9.17 -11.54
CA GLU A 192 20.69 -9.54 -10.91
C GLU A 192 20.72 -9.15 -9.43
N PHE A 193 20.24 -7.96 -9.08
CA PHE A 193 20.15 -7.52 -7.69
C PHE A 193 19.20 -8.39 -6.88
N GLN A 194 18.02 -8.72 -7.43
CA GLN A 194 17.06 -9.66 -6.84
C GLN A 194 17.68 -11.05 -6.64
N ARG A 195 18.39 -11.58 -7.64
CA ARG A 195 19.11 -12.86 -7.53
C ARG A 195 20.19 -12.83 -6.47
N PHE A 196 20.99 -11.77 -6.40
CA PHE A 196 22.02 -11.60 -5.39
C PHE A 196 21.42 -11.57 -3.98
N LYS A 197 20.31 -10.85 -3.79
CA LYS A 197 19.56 -10.82 -2.54
C LYS A 197 19.09 -12.21 -2.14
N PHE A 198 18.46 -12.93 -3.06
CA PHE A 198 17.96 -14.28 -2.80
C PHE A 198 19.11 -15.27 -2.49
N GLU A 199 20.22 -15.20 -3.22
CA GLU A 199 21.39 -16.06 -2.98
C GLU A 199 22.07 -15.73 -1.64
N SER A 200 22.13 -14.45 -1.27
CA SER A 200 22.63 -14.04 0.04
C SER A 200 21.74 -14.55 1.18
N ASP A 201 20.43 -14.42 1.04
CA ASP A 201 19.46 -14.90 2.03
C ASP A 201 19.52 -16.45 2.15
N LEU A 202 19.70 -17.17 1.04
CA LEU A 202 19.90 -18.62 1.02
C LEU A 202 21.19 -19.05 1.71
N LYS A 203 22.30 -18.31 1.50
CA LYS A 203 23.58 -18.57 2.20
C LYS A 203 23.46 -18.36 3.71
N HIS A 204 22.73 -17.35 4.17
CA HIS A 204 22.48 -17.15 5.59
C HIS A 204 21.65 -18.30 6.20
N GLN A 205 20.68 -18.84 5.45
CA GLN A 205 19.92 -20.01 5.91
C GLN A 205 20.78 -21.29 5.96
N GLN A 206 21.71 -21.49 5.02
CA GLN A 206 22.61 -22.65 5.04
C GLN A 206 23.66 -22.59 6.16
N HIS A 207 24.24 -21.41 6.43
CA HIS A 207 25.17 -21.24 7.57
C HIS A 207 24.48 -21.34 8.93
N GLY A 208 23.15 -21.15 8.99
CA GLY A 208 22.34 -21.42 10.18
C GLY A 208 22.08 -22.91 10.44
N HIS A 209 22.34 -23.79 9.48
CA HIS A 209 22.07 -25.23 9.57
C HIS A 209 23.36 -26.09 9.73
N GLU A 210 24.54 -25.50 9.67
CA GLU A 210 25.85 -26.16 9.96
C GLU A 210 26.35 -25.96 11.40
N HIS A 211 25.61 -25.20 12.22
CA HIS A 211 25.94 -24.95 13.64
C HIS A 211 24.93 -25.59 14.62
N LEU A 212 24.45 -26.79 14.29
CA LEU A 212 23.79 -27.72 15.22
C LEU A 212 24.45 -29.10 15.14
#